data_AF-L8M6U3-F1
#
_entry.id   AF-L8M6U3-F1
#
_cell.length_a   1.000
_cell.length_b   1.000
_cell.length_c   1.000
_cell.angle_alpha   90.00
_cell.angle_beta   90.00
_cell.angle_gamma   90.00
#
_symmetry.space_group_name_H-M   'P 1'
#
loop_
_entity.id
_entity.type
_entity.pdbx_description
1 polymer ?
#
loop_
_entity_poly.entity_id
_entity_poly.type
_entity_poly.pdbx_seq_one_letter_code
_entity_poly.pdbx_strand_id
1 'polypeptide(L)'
;MKLIIKDSTIAKTRRVDSSVLTFREKRNLPRGAEFECKLIAEGGANHWLVEFQEFPGKWFVYKPHVKAIFDNLITYKHFRACLPYARSEDIDLFFDPLNRAFQEFDVNTVSRLAAFIAQVAHESGSLKWKEEIASGAAYERRRDLGNIYRGDGRRFKGRGVIQLTGRSNYQWASRALGIDLVSNPLKATEPIISSRIACLYWQSRNLNRYADQETIAGFRAITRRINGGYNGWTDRLKHWRIARKALFLKSI
;
A
#
# COMPACT_ATOMS: atom_id res chain seq x y z
N MET A 1 -10.18 0.96 13.41
CA MET A 1 -9.36 2.17 13.15
C MET A 1 -9.83 3.20 14.13
N LYS A 2 -8.90 3.75 14.90
CA LYS A 2 -9.17 4.86 15.78
C LYS A 2 -9.02 6.19 15.03
N LEU A 3 -10.00 7.08 15.13
CA LEU A 3 -9.88 8.47 14.69
C LEU A 3 -9.63 9.36 15.89
N ILE A 4 -8.51 10.09 15.87
CA ILE A 4 -8.22 11.17 16.82
C ILE A 4 -8.55 12.51 16.18
N ILE A 5 -9.36 13.32 16.85
CA ILE A 5 -9.74 14.65 16.37
C ILE A 5 -8.67 15.67 16.76
N LYS A 6 -7.91 16.18 15.79
CA LYS A 6 -6.85 17.18 16.01
C LYS A 6 -7.42 18.58 16.18
N ASP A 7 -8.45 18.90 15.39
CA ASP A 7 -9.17 20.16 15.38
C ASP A 7 -10.67 19.87 15.37
N SER A 8 -11.46 20.62 16.16
CA SER A 8 -12.90 20.42 16.23
C SER A 8 -13.51 20.44 14.83
N THR A 9 -14.35 19.45 14.54
CA THR A 9 -14.91 19.24 13.19
C THR A 9 -16.31 18.66 13.25
N ILE A 10 -16.95 18.51 12.09
CA ILE A 10 -18.30 17.99 11.95
C ILE A 10 -18.28 16.78 11.02
N ALA A 11 -18.73 15.63 11.52
CA ALA A 11 -19.05 14.47 10.69
C ALA A 11 -20.38 14.70 9.99
N LYS A 12 -20.50 14.33 8.71
CA LYS A 12 -21.68 14.64 7.88
C LYS A 12 -22.17 13.40 7.13
N THR A 13 -23.48 13.19 7.00
CA THR A 13 -24.01 12.11 6.15
C THR A 13 -23.81 12.39 4.66
N ARG A 14 -23.66 13.67 4.28
CA ARG A 14 -23.46 14.15 2.90
C ARG A 14 -22.35 15.21 2.85
N ARG A 15 -21.60 15.27 1.75
CA ARG A 15 -20.49 16.22 1.54
C ARG A 15 -20.99 17.60 1.11
N VAL A 16 -21.70 18.28 2.01
CA VAL A 16 -22.20 19.65 1.82
C VAL A 16 -21.78 20.52 3.01
N ASP A 17 -22.06 21.82 2.93
CA ASP A 17 -21.87 22.71 4.08
C ASP A 17 -22.70 22.22 5.28
N SER A 18 -22.18 22.33 6.50
CA SER A 18 -22.90 21.84 7.70
C SER A 18 -24.13 22.66 8.05
N SER A 19 -24.25 23.90 7.55
CA SER A 19 -25.41 24.77 7.75
C SER A 19 -26.67 24.22 7.09
N VAL A 20 -26.55 23.51 5.96
CA VAL A 20 -27.69 22.92 5.24
C VAL A 20 -28.11 21.55 5.78
N LEU A 21 -27.38 21.01 6.77
CA LEU A 21 -27.65 19.71 7.36
C LEU A 21 -28.48 19.84 8.64
N THR A 22 -29.49 18.99 8.76
CA THR A 22 -30.29 18.84 9.97
C THR A 22 -29.46 18.26 11.11
N PHE A 23 -29.96 18.33 12.35
CA PHE A 23 -29.25 17.79 13.52
C PHE A 23 -28.97 16.28 13.41
N ARG A 24 -29.80 15.52 12.68
CA ARG A 24 -29.63 14.08 12.48
C ARG A 24 -28.57 13.74 11.43
N GLU A 25 -28.23 14.70 10.59
CA GLU A 25 -27.29 14.53 9.48
C GLU A 25 -25.88 15.01 9.79
N LYS A 26 -25.67 15.58 10.97
CA LYS A 26 -24.37 16.07 11.42
C LYS A 26 -24.05 15.67 12.84
N ARG A 27 -22.77 15.43 13.12
CA ARG A 27 -22.26 15.11 14.45
C ARG A 27 -21.05 15.98 14.75
N ASN A 28 -21.07 16.71 15.86
CA ASN A 28 -19.89 17.44 16.32
C ASN A 28 -18.85 16.44 16.84
N LEU A 29 -17.62 16.59 16.36
CA LEU A 29 -16.46 15.82 16.79
C LEU A 29 -15.50 16.81 17.47
N PRO A 30 -15.45 16.86 18.81
CA PRO A 30 -14.63 17.83 19.52
C PRO A 30 -13.14 17.47 19.45
N ARG A 31 -12.28 18.49 19.45
CA ARG A 31 -10.82 18.30 19.55
C ARG A 31 -10.45 17.41 20.74
N GLY A 32 -9.51 16.48 20.51
CA GLY A 32 -9.04 15.52 21.50
C GLY A 32 -9.90 14.27 21.63
N ALA A 33 -11.11 14.25 21.06
CA ALA A 33 -11.92 13.03 21.07
C ALA A 33 -11.28 11.93 20.23
N GLU A 34 -11.48 10.69 20.69
CA GLU A 34 -11.09 9.48 20.00
C GLU A 34 -12.34 8.66 19.69
N PHE A 35 -12.39 8.07 18.51
CA PHE A 35 -13.51 7.24 18.10
C PHE A 35 -13.02 5.97 17.42
N GLU A 36 -13.63 4.84 17.76
CA GLU A 36 -13.42 3.63 16.98
C GLU A 36 -14.33 3.64 15.75
N CYS A 37 -13.75 3.39 14.59
CA CYS A 37 -14.47 3.42 13.34
C CYS A 37 -13.87 2.47 12.30
N LYS A 38 -14.72 2.15 11.31
CA LYS A 38 -14.35 1.45 10.09
C LYS A 38 -14.19 2.46 8.98
N LEU A 39 -13.06 2.47 8.29
CA LEU A 39 -12.92 3.21 7.03
C LEU A 39 -13.71 2.48 5.94
N ILE A 40 -14.64 3.17 5.30
CA ILE A 40 -15.45 2.63 4.20
C ILE A 40 -14.82 2.98 2.85
N ALA A 41 -14.39 4.24 2.68
CA ALA A 41 -13.75 4.71 1.46
C ALA A 41 -13.00 6.04 1.69
N GLU A 42 -12.11 6.39 0.77
CA GLU A 42 -11.70 7.77 0.61
C GLU A 42 -12.84 8.55 -0.05
N GLY A 43 -13.61 9.29 0.75
CA GLY A 43 -14.76 10.09 0.34
C GLY A 43 -14.40 11.33 -0.47
N GLY A 44 -13.44 11.24 -1.40
CA GLY A 44 -12.86 12.35 -2.17
C GLY A 44 -11.50 12.82 -1.63
N ALA A 45 -10.99 13.91 -2.21
CA ALA A 45 -9.64 14.42 -1.92
C ALA A 45 -9.42 14.67 -0.41
N ASN A 46 -10.39 15.33 0.25
CA ASN A 46 -10.20 15.83 1.62
C ASN A 46 -11.12 15.19 2.67
N HIS A 47 -11.91 14.17 2.32
CA HIS A 47 -12.80 13.51 3.28
C HIS A 47 -12.58 11.99 3.31
N TRP A 48 -12.69 11.40 4.50
CA TRP A 48 -12.90 9.97 4.66
C TRP A 48 -14.39 9.69 4.81
N LEU A 49 -14.85 8.57 4.25
CA LEU A 49 -16.15 8.00 4.58
C LEU A 49 -15.91 6.90 5.60
N VAL A 50 -16.47 7.06 6.80
CA VAL A 50 -16.28 6.15 7.93
C VAL A 50 -17.61 5.71 8.52
N GLU A 51 -17.58 4.62 9.27
CA GLU A 51 -18.67 4.15 10.10
C GLU A 51 -18.18 4.07 11.55
N PHE A 52 -18.76 4.87 12.43
CA PHE A 52 -18.39 4.95 13.84
C PHE A 52 -19.07 3.82 14.62
N GLN A 53 -18.39 3.27 15.63
CA GLN A 53 -18.98 2.28 16.53
C GLN A 53 -20.04 2.92 17.45
N GLU A 54 -19.81 4.16 17.89
CA GLU A 54 -20.62 4.85 18.88
C GLU A 54 -21.90 5.46 18.30
N PHE A 55 -21.91 5.76 16.99
CA PHE A 55 -23.08 6.27 16.27
C PHE A 55 -23.15 5.68 14.86
N PRO A 56 -23.83 4.51 14.73
CA PRO A 56 -23.92 3.77 13.48
C PRO A 56 -24.43 4.62 12.31
N GLY A 57 -23.89 4.34 11.12
CA GLY A 57 -24.18 5.09 9.90
C GLY A 57 -22.91 5.47 9.15
N LYS A 58 -23.06 5.98 7.92
CA LYS A 58 -21.94 6.43 7.08
C LYS A 58 -21.74 7.92 7.22
N TRP A 59 -20.52 8.32 7.56
CA TRP A 59 -20.17 9.69 7.88
C TRP A 59 -18.93 10.14 7.11
N PHE A 60 -19.02 11.29 6.47
CA PHE A 60 -17.90 12.00 5.91
C PHE A 60 -17.19 12.81 6.99
N VAL A 61 -15.88 12.63 7.12
CA VAL A 61 -15.01 13.31 8.10
C VAL A 61 -13.88 14.02 7.34
N TYR A 62 -13.62 15.27 7.68
CA TYR A 62 -12.63 16.10 7.00
C TYR A 62 -11.20 15.70 7.41
N LYS A 63 -10.43 15.12 6.47
CA LYS A 63 -9.10 14.54 6.71
C LYS A 63 -8.13 15.49 7.43
N PRO A 64 -8.02 16.79 7.08
CA PRO A 64 -7.04 17.67 7.71
C PRO A 64 -7.22 17.83 9.23
N HIS A 65 -8.46 17.70 9.73
CA HIS A 65 -8.78 17.90 11.16
C HIS A 65 -8.62 16.62 11.99
N VAL A 66 -8.31 15.49 11.36
CA VAL A 66 -8.28 14.19 12.04
C VAL A 66 -6.97 13.45 11.79
N LYS A 67 -6.61 12.59 12.73
CA LYS A 67 -5.53 11.61 12.60
C LYS A 67 -6.16 10.24 12.72
N ALA A 68 -6.16 9.46 11.64
CA ALA A 68 -6.51 8.06 11.72
C ALA A 68 -5.31 7.24 12.19
N ILE A 69 -5.57 6.38 13.16
CA ILE A 69 -4.69 5.33 13.65
C ILE A 69 -5.37 4.01 13.28
N PHE A 70 -4.73 3.27 12.40
CA PHE A 70 -5.19 1.92 12.04
C PHE A 70 -4.53 0.94 13.02
N ASP A 71 -5.20 -0.17 13.34
CA ASP A 71 -4.58 -1.26 14.11
C ASP A 71 -3.49 -1.89 13.25
N ASN A 72 -2.30 -1.31 13.29
CA ASN A 72 -1.22 -1.68 12.41
C ASN A 72 -0.86 -3.16 12.61
N LEU A 73 -0.93 -3.93 11.52
CA LEU A 73 -0.55 -5.35 11.51
C LEU A 73 0.95 -5.52 11.86
N ILE A 74 1.77 -4.51 11.55
CA ILE A 74 3.16 -4.42 11.97
C ILE A 74 3.40 -3.07 12.66
N THR A 75 4.04 -3.10 13.83
CA THR A 75 4.41 -1.87 14.57
C THR A 75 5.52 -1.11 13.85
N TYR A 76 5.65 0.19 14.11
CA TYR A 76 6.71 1.02 13.51
C TYR A 76 8.11 0.44 13.79
N LYS A 77 8.36 0.04 15.04
CA LYS A 77 9.62 -0.59 15.48
C LYS A 77 9.94 -1.84 14.65
N HIS A 78 8.98 -2.74 14.47
CA HIS A 78 9.19 -3.97 13.70
C HIS A 78 9.32 -3.70 12.21
N PHE A 79 8.53 -2.76 11.66
CA PHE A 79 8.63 -2.38 10.25
C PHE A 79 10.00 -1.78 9.92
N ARG A 80 10.49 -0.85 10.75
CA ARG A 80 11.85 -0.30 10.65
C ARG A 80 12.93 -1.39 10.74
N ALA A 81 12.76 -2.35 11.65
CA ALA A 81 13.71 -3.45 11.82
C ALA A 81 13.73 -4.43 10.63
N CYS A 82 12.60 -4.60 9.92
CA CYS A 82 12.56 -5.39 8.68
C CYS A 82 13.31 -4.73 7.51
N LEU A 83 13.44 -3.40 7.55
CA LEU A 83 14.02 -2.57 6.50
C LEU A 83 15.21 -1.75 7.05
N PRO A 84 16.31 -2.40 7.49
CA PRO A 84 17.41 -1.72 8.17
C PRO A 84 18.11 -0.70 7.27
N TYR A 85 18.11 -0.93 5.95
CA TYR A 85 18.76 -0.06 4.95
C TYR A 85 17.87 1.06 4.41
N ALA A 86 16.59 1.10 4.79
CA ALA A 86 15.72 2.22 4.44
C ALA A 86 16.08 3.45 5.28
N ARG A 87 15.96 4.64 4.67
CA ARG A 87 16.07 5.91 5.39
C ARG A 87 14.83 6.13 6.25
N SER A 88 14.97 6.90 7.33
CA SER A 88 13.85 7.18 8.24
C SER A 88 12.67 7.83 7.52
N GLU A 89 12.94 8.74 6.58
CA GLU A 89 11.89 9.45 5.84
C GLU A 89 11.09 8.49 4.93
N ASP A 90 11.75 7.48 4.36
CA ASP A 90 11.07 6.48 3.53
C ASP A 90 10.25 5.52 4.40
N ILE A 91 10.72 5.20 5.61
CA ILE A 91 9.95 4.43 6.59
C ILE A 91 8.71 5.20 7.02
N ASP A 92 8.85 6.47 7.41
CA ASP A 92 7.73 7.32 7.83
C ASP A 92 6.69 7.46 6.72
N LEU A 93 7.16 7.60 5.49
CA LEU A 93 6.30 7.78 4.32
C LEU A 93 5.46 6.53 3.99
N PHE A 94 6.02 5.32 4.17
CA PHE A 94 5.37 4.07 3.76
C PHE A 94 4.77 3.26 4.89
N PHE A 95 5.10 3.55 6.16
CA PHE A 95 4.62 2.79 7.32
C PHE A 95 3.09 2.66 7.35
N ASP A 96 2.37 3.79 7.32
CA ASP A 96 0.92 3.80 7.33
C ASP A 96 0.32 3.26 6.01
N PRO A 97 0.77 3.70 4.82
CA PRO A 97 0.29 3.16 3.54
C PRO A 97 0.39 1.63 3.40
N LEU A 98 1.53 1.04 3.78
CA LEU A 98 1.71 -0.42 3.68
C LEU A 98 0.86 -1.16 4.71
N ASN A 99 0.80 -0.70 5.97
CA ASN A 99 -0.08 -1.32 6.97
C ASN A 99 -1.55 -1.36 6.52
N ARG A 100 -2.05 -0.29 5.91
CA ARG A 100 -3.42 -0.26 5.35
C ARG A 100 -3.59 -1.25 4.20
N ALA A 101 -2.64 -1.27 3.26
CA ALA A 101 -2.69 -2.19 2.13
C ALA A 101 -2.57 -3.66 2.58
N PHE A 102 -1.79 -3.95 3.63
CA PHE A 102 -1.72 -5.29 4.21
C PHE A 102 -3.07 -5.78 4.72
N GLN A 103 -3.84 -4.92 5.37
CA GLN A 103 -5.21 -5.23 5.79
C GLN A 103 -6.14 -5.39 4.60
N GLU A 104 -6.09 -4.45 3.64
CA GLU A 104 -6.99 -4.43 2.46
C GLU A 104 -6.84 -5.70 1.59
N PHE A 105 -5.63 -6.26 1.49
CA PHE A 105 -5.31 -7.36 0.58
C PHE A 105 -4.90 -8.66 1.29
N ASP A 106 -5.24 -8.80 2.57
CA ASP A 106 -5.00 -10.00 3.39
C ASP A 106 -3.54 -10.45 3.50
N VAL A 107 -2.59 -9.51 3.49
CA VAL A 107 -1.18 -9.75 3.82
C VAL A 107 -1.01 -9.63 5.35
N ASN A 108 -1.70 -10.48 6.09
CA ASN A 108 -2.08 -10.23 7.49
C ASN A 108 -1.54 -11.21 8.52
N THR A 109 -0.70 -12.16 8.13
CA THR A 109 0.06 -13.01 9.06
C THR A 109 1.52 -12.55 9.13
N VAL A 110 2.20 -12.87 10.22
CA VAL A 110 3.61 -12.50 10.42
C VAL A 110 4.50 -13.05 9.30
N SER A 111 4.25 -14.28 8.84
CA SER A 111 4.99 -14.91 7.73
C SER A 111 4.75 -14.22 6.38
N ARG A 112 3.50 -13.82 6.09
CA ARG A 112 3.13 -13.05 4.90
C ARG A 112 3.81 -11.68 4.89
N LEU A 113 3.73 -10.95 6.01
CA LEU A 113 4.39 -9.65 6.19
C LEU A 113 5.90 -9.76 5.96
N ALA A 114 6.56 -10.74 6.60
CA ALA A 114 7.99 -10.96 6.45
C ALA A 114 8.41 -11.21 5.00
N ALA A 115 7.69 -12.11 4.30
CA ALA A 115 7.99 -12.45 2.91
C ALA A 115 7.70 -11.28 1.96
N PHE A 116 6.59 -10.57 2.16
CA PHE A 116 6.23 -9.40 1.36
C PHE A 116 7.25 -8.27 1.51
N ILE A 117 7.57 -7.88 2.75
CA ILE A 117 8.50 -6.78 3.03
C ILE A 117 9.88 -7.10 2.45
N ALA A 118 10.32 -8.35 2.49
CA ALA A 118 11.59 -8.76 1.89
C ALA A 118 11.64 -8.57 0.36
N GLN A 119 10.54 -8.86 -0.33
CA GLN A 119 10.45 -8.65 -1.78
C GLN A 119 10.45 -7.15 -2.09
N VAL A 120 9.66 -6.36 -1.38
CA VAL A 120 9.66 -4.90 -1.51
C VAL A 120 11.03 -4.29 -1.23
N ALA A 121 11.72 -4.77 -0.20
CA ALA A 121 13.06 -4.31 0.15
C ALA A 121 14.05 -4.49 -1.02
N HIS A 122 13.95 -5.60 -1.74
CA HIS A 122 14.77 -5.82 -2.91
C HIS A 122 14.33 -4.95 -4.10
N GLU A 123 13.04 -4.99 -4.47
CA GLU A 123 12.53 -4.31 -5.69
C GLU A 123 12.72 -2.78 -5.67
N SER A 124 12.67 -2.17 -4.48
CA SER A 124 12.72 -0.72 -4.33
C SER A 124 14.04 -0.20 -3.74
N GLY A 125 15.02 -1.07 -3.51
CA GLY A 125 16.23 -0.69 -2.77
C GLY A 125 15.90 -0.21 -1.35
N SER A 126 15.08 -0.96 -0.63
CA SER A 126 14.55 -0.65 0.70
C SER A 126 13.78 0.67 0.73
N LEU A 127 12.75 0.76 -0.13
CA LEU A 127 11.83 1.90 -0.29
C LEU A 127 12.43 3.17 -0.90
N LYS A 128 13.73 3.17 -1.21
CA LYS A 128 14.45 4.33 -1.74
C LYS A 128 13.92 4.76 -3.12
N TRP A 129 13.67 3.80 -4.00
CA TRP A 129 13.31 4.06 -5.39
C TRP A 129 11.80 3.86 -5.61
N LYS A 130 11.11 4.97 -5.90
CA LYS A 130 9.68 5.01 -6.23
C LYS A 130 9.42 4.98 -7.73
N GLU A 131 10.47 5.13 -8.51
CA GLU A 131 10.48 5.06 -9.96
C GLU A 131 11.81 4.48 -10.40
N GLU A 132 11.81 3.68 -11.46
CA GLU A 132 13.03 3.14 -12.05
C GLU A 132 13.95 4.29 -12.50
N ILE A 133 15.24 4.13 -12.22
CA ILE A 133 16.29 5.08 -12.62
C ILE A 133 16.42 5.13 -14.14
N ALA A 134 16.25 3.98 -14.81
CA ALA A 134 16.32 3.92 -16.26
C ALA A 134 15.20 4.74 -16.91
N SER A 135 15.46 5.20 -18.14
CA SER A 135 14.51 6.03 -18.88
C SER A 135 13.20 5.31 -19.26
N GLY A 136 13.19 3.97 -19.22
CA GLY A 136 12.11 3.14 -19.74
C GLY A 136 12.10 3.00 -21.27
N ALA A 137 13.03 3.62 -21.99
CA ALA A 137 13.11 3.49 -23.46
C ALA A 137 13.28 2.04 -23.92
N ALA A 138 13.93 1.19 -23.11
CA ALA A 138 14.08 -0.24 -23.37
C ALA A 138 12.74 -1.01 -23.35
N TYR A 139 11.69 -0.43 -22.76
CA TYR A 139 10.34 -1.02 -22.76
C TYR A 139 9.51 -0.62 -23.98
N GLU A 140 10.02 0.26 -24.85
CA GLU A 140 9.31 0.67 -26.05
C GLU A 140 9.05 -0.54 -26.96
N ARG A 141 7.82 -0.66 -27.48
CA ARG A 141 7.38 -1.78 -28.35
C ARG A 141 7.46 -3.18 -27.73
N ARG A 142 7.69 -3.31 -26.41
CA ARG A 142 7.62 -4.60 -25.69
C ARG A 142 6.18 -5.09 -25.65
N ARG A 143 5.81 -5.95 -26.62
CA ARG A 143 4.46 -6.50 -26.78
C ARG A 143 4.02 -7.34 -25.59
N ASP A 144 4.95 -8.04 -24.95
CA ASP A 144 4.72 -8.80 -23.72
C ASP A 144 4.29 -7.91 -22.53
N LEU A 145 4.66 -6.62 -22.55
CA LEU A 145 4.25 -5.61 -21.59
C LEU A 145 3.01 -4.80 -22.02
N GLY A 146 2.46 -5.12 -23.20
CA GLY A 146 1.38 -4.36 -23.83
C GLY A 146 1.80 -3.00 -24.38
N ASN A 147 3.09 -2.70 -24.43
CA ASN A 147 3.60 -1.43 -24.95
C ASN A 147 3.56 -1.49 -26.48
N ILE A 148 2.44 -1.10 -27.08
CA ILE A 148 2.18 -1.17 -28.53
C ILE A 148 2.06 0.20 -29.18
N TYR A 149 1.88 1.26 -28.39
CA TYR A 149 1.81 2.63 -28.89
C TYR A 149 3.16 3.34 -28.71
N ARG A 150 3.45 4.27 -29.62
CA ARG A 150 4.66 5.09 -29.55
C ARG A 150 4.71 5.85 -28.22
N GLY A 151 5.83 5.72 -27.51
CA GLY A 151 6.08 6.41 -26.23
C GLY A 151 5.68 5.60 -25.00
N ASP A 152 5.09 4.42 -25.17
CA ASP A 152 4.67 3.56 -24.06
C ASP A 152 5.82 3.16 -23.14
N GLY A 153 7.03 2.96 -23.69
CA GLY A 153 8.16 2.50 -22.90
C GLY A 153 8.48 3.46 -21.75
N ARG A 154 8.66 4.74 -22.07
CA ARG A 154 8.92 5.78 -21.06
C ARG A 154 7.69 6.08 -20.22
N ARG A 155 6.50 6.10 -20.85
CA ARG A 155 5.24 6.41 -20.17
C ARG A 155 4.91 5.39 -19.08
N PHE A 156 5.14 4.10 -19.32
CA PHE A 156 4.84 2.99 -18.42
C PHE A 156 6.10 2.31 -17.88
N LYS A 157 7.18 3.08 -17.62
CA LYS A 157 8.36 2.57 -16.92
C LYS A 157 8.05 2.16 -15.48
N GLY A 158 8.97 1.44 -14.85
CA GLY A 158 8.82 0.91 -13.50
C GLY A 158 8.51 1.99 -12.46
N ARG A 159 7.42 1.80 -11.68
CA ARG A 159 7.00 2.69 -10.59
C ARG A 159 6.52 1.93 -9.36
N GLY A 160 6.59 2.62 -8.23
CA GLY A 160 6.19 2.12 -6.93
C GLY A 160 7.15 1.07 -6.39
N VAL A 161 6.83 0.59 -5.20
CA VAL A 161 7.69 -0.29 -4.40
C VAL A 161 7.83 -1.72 -4.94
N ILE A 162 7.04 -2.07 -5.96
CA ILE A 162 7.10 -3.36 -6.69
C ILE A 162 7.51 -3.20 -8.16
N GLN A 163 7.87 -1.98 -8.60
CA GLN A 163 8.27 -1.68 -9.98
C GLN A 163 7.23 -2.09 -11.05
N LEU A 164 6.00 -1.58 -10.93
CA LEU A 164 4.93 -1.77 -11.91
C LEU A 164 5.38 -1.22 -13.27
N THR A 165 5.52 -2.10 -14.27
CA THR A 165 6.08 -1.78 -15.59
C THR A 165 5.17 -2.28 -16.71
N GLY A 166 4.98 -1.47 -17.76
CA GLY A 166 4.24 -1.86 -18.96
C GLY A 166 2.75 -1.51 -18.96
N ARG A 167 2.24 -1.05 -20.10
CA ARG A 167 0.85 -0.63 -20.29
C ARG A 167 -0.17 -1.63 -19.76
N SER A 168 0.00 -2.93 -20.06
CA SER A 168 -0.93 -3.98 -19.62
C SER A 168 -1.07 -4.01 -18.10
N ASN A 169 0.05 -3.85 -17.38
CA ASN A 169 0.07 -3.86 -15.93
C ASN A 169 -0.56 -2.59 -15.33
N TYR A 170 -0.31 -1.41 -15.93
CA TYR A 170 -0.98 -0.18 -15.52
C TYR A 170 -2.49 -0.23 -15.75
N GLN A 171 -2.95 -0.79 -16.87
CA GLN A 171 -4.38 -0.99 -17.15
C GLN A 171 -5.03 -1.96 -16.16
N TRP A 172 -4.35 -3.07 -15.86
CA TRP A 172 -4.81 -4.05 -14.89
C TRP A 172 -4.96 -3.43 -13.50
N ALA A 173 -3.92 -2.76 -12.98
CA ALA A 173 -3.96 -2.11 -11.68
C ALA A 173 -5.00 -0.97 -11.64
N SER A 174 -5.12 -0.21 -12.73
CA SER A 174 -6.11 0.88 -12.87
C SER A 174 -7.54 0.37 -12.67
N ARG A 175 -7.91 -0.71 -13.36
CA ARG A 175 -9.23 -1.33 -13.24
C ARG A 175 -9.46 -1.92 -11.84
N ALA A 176 -8.48 -2.64 -11.31
CA ALA A 176 -8.62 -3.31 -10.02
C ALA A 176 -8.76 -2.33 -8.84
N LEU A 177 -8.07 -1.18 -8.88
CA LEU A 177 -8.09 -0.19 -7.81
C LEU A 177 -9.11 0.94 -8.02
N GLY A 178 -9.71 1.04 -9.21
CA GLY A 178 -10.57 2.16 -9.60
C GLY A 178 -9.83 3.49 -9.68
N ILE A 179 -8.54 3.47 -10.04
CA ILE A 179 -7.67 4.63 -10.11
C ILE A 179 -7.16 4.77 -11.54
N ASP A 180 -7.33 5.92 -12.19
CA ASP A 180 -6.78 6.14 -13.53
C ASP A 180 -5.25 6.25 -13.52
N LEU A 181 -4.59 5.10 -13.68
CA LEU A 181 -3.13 4.98 -13.82
C LEU A 181 -2.69 5.02 -15.30
N VAL A 182 -3.62 4.96 -16.25
CA VAL A 182 -3.29 4.88 -17.68
C VAL A 182 -3.04 6.28 -18.22
N SER A 183 -3.93 7.23 -17.88
CA SER A 183 -3.74 8.63 -18.24
C SER A 183 -2.76 9.32 -17.29
N ASN A 184 -2.70 8.88 -16.03
CA ASN A 184 -1.88 9.47 -14.97
C ASN A 184 -0.90 8.45 -14.33
N PRO A 185 0.09 7.92 -15.06
CA PRO A 185 0.95 6.84 -14.57
C PRO A 185 1.85 7.23 -13.40
N LEU A 186 2.15 8.52 -13.21
CA LEU A 186 2.93 9.01 -12.06
C LEU A 186 2.25 8.74 -10.72
N LYS A 187 0.91 8.59 -10.69
CA LYS A 187 0.17 8.21 -9.47
C LYS A 187 0.66 6.90 -8.86
N ALA A 188 1.23 5.99 -9.66
CA ALA A 188 1.85 4.76 -9.14
C ALA A 188 3.07 5.01 -8.23
N THR A 189 3.63 6.23 -8.19
CA THR A 189 4.69 6.63 -7.24
C THR A 189 4.15 7.12 -5.89
N GLU A 190 2.86 7.47 -5.81
CA GLU A 190 2.26 7.98 -4.58
C GLU A 190 2.24 6.87 -3.53
N PRO A 191 2.66 7.10 -2.28
CA PRO A 191 2.86 6.03 -1.30
C PRO A 191 1.64 5.14 -1.08
N ILE A 192 0.45 5.73 -0.96
CA ILE A 192 -0.82 5.01 -0.78
C ILE A 192 -1.11 4.11 -1.99
N ILE A 193 -1.01 4.66 -3.20
CA ILE A 193 -1.32 3.95 -4.44
C ILE A 193 -0.27 2.86 -4.70
N SER A 194 1.01 3.18 -4.53
CA SER A 194 2.14 2.25 -4.65
C SER A 194 1.98 1.04 -3.72
N SER A 195 1.62 1.27 -2.45
CA SER A 195 1.40 0.19 -1.48
C SER A 195 0.23 -0.72 -1.86
N ARG A 196 -0.88 -0.12 -2.31
CA ARG A 196 -2.05 -0.88 -2.80
C ARG A 196 -1.71 -1.68 -4.06
N ILE A 197 -0.99 -1.11 -5.01
CA ILE A 197 -0.51 -1.83 -6.22
C ILE A 197 0.34 -3.04 -5.82
N ALA A 198 1.28 -2.87 -4.89
CA ALA A 198 2.17 -3.94 -4.46
C ALA A 198 1.41 -5.09 -3.78
N CYS A 199 0.48 -4.78 -2.87
CA CYS A 199 -0.33 -5.79 -2.19
C CYS A 199 -1.36 -6.44 -3.13
N LEU A 200 -1.96 -5.68 -4.06
CA LEU A 200 -2.82 -6.22 -5.12
C LEU A 200 -2.03 -7.20 -6.01
N TYR A 201 -0.80 -6.84 -6.41
CA TYR A 201 0.06 -7.71 -7.22
C TYR A 201 0.37 -9.03 -6.52
N TRP A 202 0.61 -8.95 -5.21
CA TRP A 202 0.83 -10.10 -4.35
C TRP A 202 -0.41 -10.99 -4.24
N GLN A 203 -1.58 -10.40 -3.95
CA GLN A 203 -2.85 -11.10 -3.83
C GLN A 203 -3.26 -11.76 -5.16
N SER A 204 -3.14 -11.05 -6.29
CA SER A 204 -3.55 -11.55 -7.60
C SER A 204 -2.73 -12.76 -8.09
N ARG A 205 -1.58 -13.02 -7.49
CA ARG A 205 -0.71 -14.18 -7.76
C ARG A 205 -0.82 -15.26 -6.69
N ASN A 206 -1.74 -15.09 -5.74
CA ASN A 206 -1.96 -15.98 -4.61
C ASN A 206 -0.65 -16.28 -3.86
N LEU A 207 0.13 -15.24 -3.56
CA LEU A 207 1.47 -15.40 -2.96
C LEU A 207 1.43 -15.73 -1.46
N ASN A 208 0.31 -15.41 -0.79
CA ASN A 208 0.07 -15.78 0.61
C ASN A 208 0.34 -17.27 0.87
N ARG A 209 -0.20 -18.16 0.03
CA ARG A 209 -0.06 -19.62 0.21
C ARG A 209 1.39 -20.12 0.23
N TYR A 210 2.32 -19.37 -0.37
CA TYR A 210 3.74 -19.70 -0.38
C TYR A 210 4.47 -19.10 0.82
N ALA A 211 4.04 -17.92 1.27
CA ALA A 211 4.56 -17.32 2.49
C ALA A 211 4.14 -18.12 3.73
N ASP A 212 2.91 -18.63 3.72
CA ASP A 212 2.33 -19.46 4.80
C ASP A 212 3.08 -20.80 4.99
N GLN A 213 3.84 -21.26 4.00
CA GLN A 213 4.67 -22.47 4.13
C GLN A 213 5.90 -22.24 5.00
N GLU A 214 6.38 -21.00 5.11
CA GLU A 214 7.59 -20.65 5.87
C GLU A 214 8.86 -21.45 5.49
N THR A 215 8.95 -21.90 4.24
CA THR A 215 10.10 -22.67 3.73
C THR A 215 10.88 -21.91 2.67
N ILE A 216 12.15 -22.30 2.47
CA ILE A 216 12.99 -21.81 1.36
C ILE A 216 12.31 -22.06 0.02
N ALA A 217 11.67 -23.22 -0.16
CA ALA A 217 10.94 -23.56 -1.38
C ALA A 217 9.76 -22.61 -1.64
N GLY A 218 8.98 -22.29 -0.60
CA GLY A 218 7.90 -21.31 -0.67
C GLY A 218 8.41 -19.91 -1.05
N PHE A 219 9.45 -19.42 -0.38
CA PHE A 219 10.02 -18.10 -0.69
C PHE A 219 10.68 -18.04 -2.09
N ARG A 220 11.26 -19.14 -2.55
CA ARG A 220 11.75 -19.30 -3.91
C ARG A 220 10.60 -19.25 -4.93
N ALA A 221 9.46 -19.86 -4.62
CA ALA A 221 8.26 -19.80 -5.45
C ALA A 221 7.66 -18.38 -5.55
N ILE A 222 7.73 -17.59 -4.47
CA ILE A 222 7.38 -16.16 -4.45
C ILE A 222 8.29 -15.38 -5.40
N THR A 223 9.61 -15.52 -5.21
CA THR A 223 10.62 -14.80 -6.00
C THR A 223 10.45 -15.03 -7.51
N ARG A 224 10.27 -16.30 -7.92
CA ARG A 224 10.06 -16.63 -9.33
C ARG A 224 8.79 -16.00 -9.92
N ARG A 225 7.73 -15.83 -9.12
CA ARG A 225 6.47 -15.23 -9.59
C ARG A 225 6.52 -13.71 -9.66
N ILE A 226 7.35 -13.08 -8.83
CA ILE A 226 7.55 -11.64 -8.86
C ILE A 226 8.46 -11.26 -10.03
N ASN A 227 9.61 -11.94 -10.17
CA ASN A 227 10.66 -11.56 -11.13
C ASN A 227 10.63 -12.38 -12.44
N GLY A 228 9.82 -13.45 -12.52
CA GLY A 228 9.89 -14.40 -13.64
C GLY A 228 11.13 -15.32 -13.60
N GLY A 229 11.98 -15.18 -12.57
CA GLY A 229 13.23 -15.92 -12.40
C GLY A 229 13.82 -15.75 -11.00
N TYR A 230 15.14 -15.96 -10.85
CA TYR A 230 15.84 -15.92 -9.56
C TYR A 230 16.87 -14.79 -9.46
N ASN A 231 16.76 -13.78 -10.34
CA ASN A 231 17.62 -12.61 -10.27
C ASN A 231 17.45 -11.92 -8.91
N GLY A 232 18.59 -11.65 -8.25
CA GLY A 232 18.60 -11.07 -6.90
C GLY A 232 18.23 -12.05 -5.77
N TRP A 233 18.19 -13.36 -6.01
CA TRP A 233 17.80 -14.36 -5.00
C TRP A 233 18.55 -14.22 -3.67
N THR A 234 19.88 -14.11 -3.72
CA THR A 234 20.71 -13.99 -2.51
C THR A 234 20.32 -12.77 -1.66
N ASP A 235 20.03 -11.66 -2.31
CA ASP A 235 19.65 -10.42 -1.65
C ASP A 235 18.22 -10.50 -1.08
N ARG A 236 17.27 -11.05 -1.84
CA ARG A 236 15.89 -11.32 -1.36
C ARG A 236 15.89 -12.24 -0.15
N LEU A 237 16.70 -13.31 -0.17
CA LEU A 237 16.82 -14.25 0.94
C LEU A 237 17.43 -13.59 2.18
N LYS A 238 18.44 -12.73 1.99
CA LYS A 238 19.01 -11.90 3.08
C LYS A 238 17.94 -11.02 3.71
N HIS A 239 17.16 -10.29 2.91
CA HIS A 239 16.07 -9.45 3.39
C HIS A 239 14.98 -10.26 4.11
N TRP A 240 14.69 -11.47 3.63
CA TRP A 240 13.71 -12.33 4.29
C TRP A 240 14.18 -12.81 5.66
N ARG A 241 15.46 -13.21 5.78
CA ARG A 241 16.05 -13.56 7.09
C ARG A 241 16.01 -12.39 8.07
N ILE A 242 16.29 -11.18 7.61
CA ILE A 242 16.18 -9.95 8.43
C ILE A 242 14.74 -9.75 8.90
N ALA A 243 13.77 -9.77 7.98
CA ALA A 243 12.37 -9.56 8.32
C ALA A 243 11.83 -10.63 9.27
N ARG A 244 12.20 -11.91 9.06
CA ARG A 244 11.85 -13.01 9.97
C ARG A 244 12.38 -12.79 11.38
N LYS A 245 13.65 -12.40 11.51
CA LYS A 245 14.26 -12.09 12.82
C LYS A 245 13.55 -10.91 13.50
N ALA A 246 13.30 -9.84 12.76
CA ALA A 246 12.62 -8.63 13.26
C ALA A 246 11.18 -8.91 13.72
N LEU A 247 10.57 -9.98 13.22
CA LEU A 247 9.21 -10.41 13.51
C LEU A 247 9.14 -11.70 14.35
N PHE A 248 10.25 -12.10 14.97
CA PHE A 248 10.34 -13.25 15.87
C PHE A 248 9.93 -14.60 15.25
N LEU A 249 10.06 -14.75 13.93
CA LEU A 249 9.89 -16.03 13.25
C LEU A 249 11.14 -16.89 13.38
N LYS A 250 10.98 -18.22 13.34
CA LYS A 250 12.09 -19.18 13.39
C LYS A 250 13.09 -18.94 12.25
N SER A 251 14.37 -19.13 12.53
CA SER A 251 15.44 -19.07 11.53
C SER A 251 15.30 -20.16 10.47
N ILE A 252 15.86 -19.89 9.28
CA ILE A 252 15.85 -20.78 8.11
C ILE A 252 17.21 -20.79 7.41
#